data_AF-A0A7K0J7H6-F1
#
_entry.id   AF-A0A7K0J7H6-F1
#
_cell.length_a   1.000
_cell.length_b   1.000
_cell.length_c   1.000
_cell.angle_alpha   90.00
_cell.angle_beta   90.00
_cell.angle_gamma   90.00
#
_symmetry.space_group_name_H-M   'P 1'
#
loop_
_entity.id
_entity.type
_entity.pdbx_description
1 polymer ?
#
loop_
_entity_poly.entity_id
_entity_poly.type
_entity_poly.pdbx_seq_one_letter_code
_entity_poly.pdbx_strand_id
1 'polypeptide(L)' 'MHYTVDSSALTHLPICRDCGWRGNPETSKLAALIALQRHQRDIHPGESQGPLKSNIARARRAAMGRN' A
#
# COMPACT_ATOMS: atom_id res chain seq x y z
N MET A 1 2.07 10.49 -5.31
CA MET A 1 2.04 10.00 -3.91
C MET A 1 3.30 9.25 -3.55
N HIS A 2 4.04 9.74 -2.55
CA HIS A 2 5.10 9.00 -1.88
C HIS A 2 4.51 8.18 -0.73
N TYR A 3 4.87 6.90 -0.67
CA TYR A 3 4.42 6.02 0.40
C TYR A 3 5.53 5.05 0.81
N THR A 4 5.37 4.47 1.98
CA THR A 4 6.15 3.31 2.41
C THR A 4 5.23 2.28 3.06
N VAL A 5 5.67 1.03 3.05
CA VAL A 5 5.04 -0.04 3.83
C VAL A 5 6.09 -0.56 4.78
N ASP A 6 6.01 -0.13 6.03
CA ASP A 6 6.87 -0.64 7.09
C ASP A 6 6.48 -2.10 7.35
N SER A 7 7.41 -3.02 7.15
CA SER A 7 7.15 -4.45 7.24
C SER A 7 7.95 -5.00 8.41
N SER A 8 7.24 -5.47 9.44
CA SER A 8 7.80 -6.20 10.57
C SER A 8 7.49 -7.70 10.45
N ALA A 9 7.93 -8.51 11.42
CA ALA A 9 7.92 -9.98 11.37
C ALA A 9 6.58 -10.59 10.92
N LEU A 10 5.44 -9.98 11.27
CA LEU A 10 4.10 -10.51 10.95
C LEU A 10 3.12 -9.45 10.41
N THR A 11 3.52 -8.17 10.33
CA THR A 11 2.59 -7.08 10.01
C THR A 11 3.21 -6.06 9.06
N HIS A 12 2.36 -5.45 8.25
CA HIS A 12 2.70 -4.46 7.24
C HIS A 12 1.93 -3.17 7.52
N LEU A 13 2.60 -2.13 7.98
CA LEU A 13 2.01 -0.83 8.27
C LEU A 13 2.09 0.09 7.04
N PRO A 14 0.95 0.47 6.43
CA PRO A 14 0.90 1.46 5.36
C PRO A 14 1.13 2.88 5.89
N ILE A 15 2.05 3.60 5.26
CA ILE A 15 2.38 4.98 5.62
C ILE A 15 2.38 5.87 4.36
N CYS A 16 1.57 6.92 4.38
CA CYS A 16 1.64 8.01 3.40
C CYS A 16 2.72 9.00 3.82
N ARG A 17 3.70 9.26 2.97
CA ARG A 17 4.81 10.18 3.28
C ARG A 17 4.48 11.63 2.96
N ASP A 18 3.46 11.88 2.14
CA ASP A 18 3.06 13.22 1.74
C ASP A 18 2.25 13.94 2.83
N CYS A 19 1.39 13.21 3.57
CA CYS A 19 0.54 13.77 4.62
C CYS A 19 0.79 13.20 6.03
N GLY A 20 1.72 12.24 6.15
CA GLY A 20 2.03 11.60 7.44
C GLY A 20 0.99 10.60 7.92
N TRP A 21 -0.06 10.31 7.13
CA TRP A 21 -1.08 9.33 7.49
C TRP A 21 -0.48 7.93 7.69
N ARG A 22 -0.95 7.26 8.75
CA ARG A 22 -0.61 5.88 9.11
C ARG A 22 -1.91 5.08 9.17
N GLY A 23 -2.03 4.06 8.34
CA GLY A 23 -3.17 3.16 8.40
C GLY A 23 -3.03 2.12 9.51
N ASN A 24 -3.92 1.14 9.51
CA ASN A 24 -3.81 0.01 10.43
C ASN A 24 -2.72 -0.97 9.96
N PRO A 25 -2.03 -1.67 10.88
CA PRO A 25 -1.15 -2.77 10.52
C PRO A 25 -1.93 -3.89 9.84
N GLU A 26 -1.49 -4.30 8.65
CA GLU A 26 -2.13 -5.35 7.85
C GLU A 26 -1.32 -6.65 7.90
N THR A 27 -2.00 -7.80 7.75
CA THR A 27 -1.34 -9.13 7.76
C THR A 27 -0.63 -9.47 6.45
N SER A 28 -0.83 -8.67 5.40
CA SER A 28 -0.15 -8.85 4.12
C SER A 28 0.25 -7.53 3.48
N LYS A 29 1.38 -7.55 2.76
CA LYS A 29 1.86 -6.38 2.00
C LYS A 29 0.84 -5.92 0.97
N LEU A 30 0.07 -6.84 0.38
CA LEU A 30 -1.01 -6.50 -0.55
C LEU A 30 -2.11 -5.70 0.13
N ALA A 31 -2.57 -6.13 1.30
CA ALA A 31 -3.60 -5.41 2.06
C ALA A 31 -3.13 -4.00 2.46
N ALA A 32 -1.87 -3.85 2.90
CA ALA A 32 -1.28 -2.54 3.19
C ALA A 32 -1.27 -1.62 1.96
N LEU A 33 -0.89 -2.14 0.79
CA LEU A 33 -0.91 -1.37 -0.47
C LEU A 33 -2.33 -0.98 -0.90
N ILE A 34 -3.33 -1.85 -0.68
CA ILE A 34 -4.74 -1.54 -0.96
C ILE A 34 -5.24 -0.43 -0.02
N ALA A 35 -4.85 -0.46 1.26
CA ALA A 35 -5.19 0.59 2.22
C ALA A 35 -4.61 1.95 1.78
N LEU A 36 -3.36 1.99 1.33
CA LEU A 36 -2.74 3.19 0.75
C LEU A 36 -3.51 3.70 -0.48
N GLN A 37 -3.98 2.80 -1.35
CA GLN A 37 -4.71 3.18 -2.55
C GLN A 37 -6.05 3.84 -2.21
N ARG A 38 -6.77 3.29 -1.22
CA ARG A 38 -8.01 3.90 -0.72
C ARG A 38 -7.73 5.27 -0.13
N HIS A 39 -6.76 5.37 0.78
CA HIS A 39 -6.35 6.63 1.37
C HIS A 39 -5.98 7.67 0.30
N GLN A 40 -5.15 7.30 -0.68
CA GLN A 40 -4.76 8.21 -1.75
C GLN A 40 -5.96 8.69 -2.56
N ARG A 41 -6.89 7.80 -2.91
CA ARG A 41 -8.10 8.17 -3.66
C ARG A 41 -8.97 9.16 -2.89
N ASP A 42 -9.10 8.96 -1.57
CA ASP A 42 -10.07 9.69 -0.76
C ASP A 42 -9.47 11.02 -0.23
N ILE A 43 -8.17 11.05 0.09
CA ILE A 43 -7.47 12.20 0.70
C ILE A 43 -6.61 12.99 -0.30
N HIS A 44 -6.13 12.35 -1.37
CA HIS A 44 -5.28 12.96 -2.39
C HIS A 44 -5.91 12.86 -3.80
N PRO A 45 -7.10 13.46 -4.01
CA PRO A 45 -7.74 13.44 -5.32
C PRO A 45 -6.86 14.15 -6.36
N GLY A 46 -6.65 13.53 -7.51
CA GLY A 46 -5.83 14.07 -8.60
C GLY A 46 -4.35 13.65 -8.59
N GLU A 47 -3.84 13.10 -7.48
CA GLU A 47 -2.48 12.54 -7.43
C GLU A 47 -2.38 11.25 -8.28
N SER A 48 -1.30 11.12 -9.05
CA SER A 48 -1.09 9.94 -9.89
C SER A 48 -0.95 8.67 -9.04
N GLN A 49 -1.83 7.71 -9.32
CA GLN A 49 -1.88 6.39 -8.68
C GLN A 49 -0.96 5.38 -9.37
N GLY A 50 -0.26 5.77 -10.44
CA GLY A 50 0.48 4.88 -11.33
C GLY A 50 1.48 3.96 -10.60
N PRO A 51 2.42 4.51 -9.80
CA PRO A 51 3.40 3.71 -9.08
C PRO A 51 2.75 2.75 -8.07
N LEU A 52 1.71 3.20 -7.36
CA LEU A 52 1.00 2.39 -6.36
C LEU A 52 0.24 1.23 -7.00
N LYS A 53 -0.45 1.48 -8.13
CA LYS A 53 -1.16 0.45 -8.91
C LYS A 53 -0.21 -0.65 -9.42
N SER A 54 0.96 -0.26 -9.94
CA SER A 54 1.97 -1.24 -10.41
C SER A 54 2.49 -2.11 -9.27
N ASN A 55 2.70 -1.53 -8.08
CA ASN A 55 3.15 -2.28 -6.91
C ASN A 55 2.05 -3.23 -6.37
N ILE A 56 0.78 -2.82 -6.41
CA ILE A 56 -0.36 -3.72 -6.10
C ILE A 56 -0.38 -4.91 -7.06
N ALA A 57 -0.23 -4.68 -8.37
CA ALA A 57 -0.21 -5.74 -9.37
C ALA A 57 0.96 -6.72 -9.15
N ARG A 58 2.15 -6.20 -8.80
CA ARG A 58 3.31 -7.03 -8.44
C ARG A 58 3.05 -7.86 -7.19
N ALA A 59 2.48 -7.25 -6.13
CA ALA A 59 2.17 -7.95 -4.89
C ALA A 59 1.12 -9.06 -5.11
N ARG A 60 0.13 -8.83 -5.97
CA ARG A 60 -0.85 -9.85 -6.38
C ARG A 60 -0.21 -11.06 -7.05
N ARG A 61 0.72 -10.85 -7.99
CA ARG A 61 1.44 -11.95 -8.65
C ARG A 61 2.28 -12.77 -7.67
N ALA A 62 2.97 -12.09 -6.74
CA ALA A 62 3.77 -12.76 -5.72
C ALA A 62 2.93 -13.60 -4.75
N ALA A 63 1.68 -13.19 -4.47
CA ALA A 63 0.75 -13.96 -3.66
C ALA A 63 0.20 -15.20 -4.40
N MET A 64 0.01 -15.12 -5.73
CA MET A 64 -0.51 -16.22 -6.54
C MET A 64 0.55 -17.26 -6.95
N GLY A 65 1.81 -16.86 -7.17
CA GLY A 65 2.89 -17.77 -7.58
C GLY A 65 3.50 -18.62 -6.46
N ARG A 66 2.79 -18.74 -5.32
CA ARG A 66 3.25 -19.46 -4.12
C ARG A 66 2.48 -20.75 -3.86
N ASN A 67 1.83 -21.29 -4.89
CA ASN A 67 1.07 -22.53 -4.84
C ASN A 67 1.76 -23.60 -5.69
#